data_AF-A0A415ZPJ0-F1
#
_entry.id   AF-A0A415ZPJ0-F1
#
_cell.length_a   1.000
_cell.length_b   1.000
_cell.length_c   1.000
_cell.angle_alpha   90.00
_cell.angle_beta   90.00
_cell.angle_gamma   90.00
#
_symmetry.space_group_name_H-M   'P 1'
#
loop_
_entity.id
_entity.type
_entity.pdbx_description
1 polymer ?
#
loop_
_entity_poly.entity_id
_entity_poly.type
_entity_poly.pdbx_seq_one_letter_code
_entity_poly.pdbx_strand_id
1 'polypeptide(L)' 'MLSRWKMDCEYFLGAGNGFEPHLYFESVEKICDAMEETWNKLPADKKPEWLTMEQIQEYRKSMLERRAGRLAEIRR' A
#
# COMPACT_ATOMS: atom_id res chain seq x y z
N MET A 1 9.01 -8.97 4.58
CA MET A 1 8.48 -8.24 3.40
C MET A 1 7.24 -7.43 3.73
N LEU A 2 6.15 -8.02 4.27
CA LEU A 2 4.93 -7.27 4.64
C LEU A 2 5.18 -6.00 5.48
N SER A 3 6.10 -6.04 6.46
CA SER A 3 6.46 -4.86 7.27
C SER A 3 7.07 -3.73 6.43
N ARG A 4 7.91 -4.07 5.45
CA ARG A 4 8.50 -3.09 4.52
C ARG A 4 7.44 -2.46 3.64
N TRP A 5 6.54 -3.27 3.06
CA TRP A 5 5.47 -2.75 2.20
C TRP A 5 4.44 -1.92 2.98
N LYS A 6 4.15 -2.28 4.23
CA LYS A 6 3.34 -1.43 5.13
C LYS A 6 3.97 -0.05 5.31
N MET A 7 5.28 0.02 5.56
CA MET A 7 5.99 1.30 5.65
C MET A 7 5.94 2.09 4.33
N ASP A 8 6.03 1.42 3.18
CA ASP A 8 5.89 2.09 1.88
C ASP A 8 4.49 2.70 1.70
N CYS A 9 3.42 1.98 2.11
CA CYS A 9 2.05 2.52 2.10
C CYS A 9 1.91 3.72 3.03
N GLU A 10 2.42 3.63 4.26
CA GLU A 10 2.39 4.73 5.24
C GLU A 10 3.16 5.95 4.76
N TYR A 11 4.35 5.74 4.19
CA TYR A 11 5.13 6.81 3.61
C TYR A 11 4.39 7.43 2.43
N PHE A 12 3.88 6.64 1.48
CA PHE A 12 3.12 7.13 0.32
C PHE A 12 1.92 8.01 0.71
N LEU A 13 1.17 7.60 1.73
CA LEU A 13 0.00 8.33 2.24
C LEU A 13 0.37 9.55 3.10
N GLY A 14 1.52 9.51 3.77
CA GLY A 14 2.07 10.62 4.54
C GLY A 14 3.11 11.43 3.76
N ALA A 15 4.36 11.34 4.18
CA ALA A 15 5.46 12.20 3.70
C ALA A 15 5.85 12.00 2.22
N GLY A 16 5.46 10.88 1.61
CA GLY A 16 5.72 10.52 0.21
C GLY A 16 4.75 11.18 -0.77
N ASN A 17 3.70 11.84 -0.28
CA ASN A 17 2.83 12.71 -1.07
C ASN A 17 2.24 12.03 -2.33
N GLY A 18 1.90 10.75 -2.26
CA GLY A 18 1.34 9.98 -3.38
C GLY A 18 2.32 9.69 -4.52
N PHE A 19 3.63 9.74 -4.28
CA PHE A 19 4.65 9.51 -5.31
C PHE A 19 4.94 8.01 -5.49
N GLU A 20 4.33 7.41 -6.51
CA GLU A 20 4.44 5.97 -6.82
C GLU A 20 5.89 5.47 -7.02
N PRO A 21 6.82 6.21 -7.65
CA PRO A 21 8.18 5.71 -7.85
C PRO A 21 8.99 5.45 -6.56
N HIS A 22 8.51 5.88 -5.39
CA HIS A 22 9.12 5.52 -4.10
C HIS A 22 8.61 4.19 -3.52
N LEU A 23 7.54 3.62 -4.09
CA LEU A 23 7.04 2.31 -3.71
C LEU A 23 8.00 1.22 -4.20
N TYR A 24 8.15 0.14 -3.44
CA TYR A 24 8.97 -1.01 -3.84
C TYR A 24 8.68 -1.54 -5.26
N PHE A 25 7.43 -1.48 -5.71
CA PHE A 25 7.01 -1.92 -7.05
C PHE A 25 6.65 -0.77 -8.01
N GLU A 26 6.89 0.47 -7.60
CA GLU A 26 6.57 1.68 -8.37
C GLU A 26 5.09 1.78 -8.80
N SER A 27 4.19 1.05 -8.14
CA SER A 27 2.75 0.98 -8.46
C SER A 27 1.95 0.60 -7.22
N VAL A 28 0.85 1.34 -7.00
CA VAL A 28 -0.11 1.05 -5.92
C VAL A 28 -0.71 -0.34 -6.07
N GLU A 29 -1.11 -0.73 -7.27
CA GLU A 29 -1.72 -2.03 -7.54
C GLU A 29 -0.75 -3.16 -7.21
N LYS A 30 0.48 -3.10 -7.74
CA LYS A 30 1.47 -4.17 -7.56
C LYS A 30 1.85 -4.37 -6.08
N ILE A 31 2.00 -3.30 -5.31
CA ILE A 31 2.33 -3.42 -3.89
C ILE A 31 1.17 -3.98 -3.07
N CYS A 32 -0.07 -3.56 -3.36
CA CYS A 32 -1.26 -4.09 -2.69
C CYS A 32 -1.52 -5.56 -3.05
N ASP A 33 -1.41 -5.93 -4.33
CA ASP A 33 -1.54 -7.32 -4.78
C ASP A 33 -0.49 -8.21 -4.10
N ALA A 34 0.77 -7.77 -4.04
CA ALA A 34 1.84 -8.49 -3.34
C ALA A 34 1.56 -8.63 -1.83
N MET A 35 1.01 -7.59 -1.19
CA MET A 35 0.61 -7.64 0.21
C MET A 35 -0.52 -8.65 0.45
N GLU A 36 -1.59 -8.61 -0.35
CA GLU A 36 -2.73 -9.52 -0.23
C GLU A 36 -2.33 -10.97 -0.50
N GLU A 37 -1.55 -11.21 -1.55
CA GLU A 37 -1.03 -12.55 -1.86
C GLU A 37 -0.15 -13.09 -0.74
N THR A 38 0.79 -12.27 -0.24
CA THR A 38 1.70 -12.70 0.82
C THR A 38 0.93 -12.95 2.11
N TRP A 39 -0.06 -12.12 2.43
CA TRP A 39 -0.96 -12.30 3.56
C TRP A 39 -1.75 -13.60 3.49
N ASN A 40 -2.32 -13.90 2.31
CA ASN A 40 -3.12 -15.10 2.08
C ASN A 40 -2.27 -16.39 2.11
N LYS A 41 -0.99 -16.31 1.71
CA LYS A 41 -0.05 -17.42 1.78
C LYS A 41 0.39 -17.72 3.23
N LEU A 42 0.19 -16.80 4.18
CA LEU A 42 0.51 -17.05 5.59
C LEU A 42 -0.51 -17.99 6.24
N PRO A 43 -0.05 -19.03 6.95
CA PRO A 43 -0.89 -19.81 7.86
C PRO A 43 -1.62 -18.92 8.87
N ALA A 44 -2.80 -19.35 9.33
CA ALA A 44 -3.63 -18.57 10.25
C ALA A 44 -2.91 -18.21 11.56
N ASP A 45 -2.04 -19.08 12.07
CA ASP A 45 -1.21 -18.90 13.27
C ASP A 45 0.03 -18.00 13.03
N LYS A 46 0.32 -17.68 11.76
CA LYS A 46 1.46 -16.84 11.36
C LYS A 46 1.04 -15.47 10.84
N LYS A 47 -0.25 -15.20 10.78
CA LYS A 47 -0.76 -13.87 10.44
C LYS A 47 -0.40 -12.90 11.57
N PRO A 48 0.33 -11.81 11.28
CA PRO A 48 0.71 -10.86 12.32
C PRO A 48 -0.49 -10.08 12.87
N GLU A 49 -0.39 -9.58 14.09
CA GLU A 49 -1.45 -8.77 14.72
C GLU A 49 -1.44 -7.29 14.24
N TRP A 50 -0.32 -6.84 13.68
CA TRP A 50 -0.08 -5.44 13.30
C TRP A 50 -0.51 -5.08 11.87
N LEU A 51 -1.05 -6.05 11.12
CA LEU A 51 -1.59 -5.87 9.78
C LEU A 51 -2.77 -6.82 9.64
N THR A 52 -3.90 -6.40 9.09
CA THR A 52 -5.02 -7.29 8.75
C THR A 52 -5.33 -7.21 7.26
N MET A 53 -6.12 -8.16 6.75
CA MET A 53 -6.54 -8.10 5.33
C MET A 53 -7.33 -6.82 5.04
N GLU A 54 -8.21 -6.43 5.95
CA GLU A 54 -9.02 -5.22 5.86
C GLU A 54 -8.12 -3.97 5.85
N GLN A 55 -7.04 -3.95 6.63
CA GLN A 55 -6.06 -2.87 6.59
C GLN A 55 -5.31 -2.81 5.25
N ILE A 56 -4.98 -3.94 4.64
CA ILE A 56 -4.37 -3.97 3.29
C ILE A 56 -5.33 -3.40 2.26
N GLN A 57 -6.62 -3.75 2.33
CA GLN A 57 -7.66 -3.21 1.46
C GLN A 57 -7.89 -1.71 1.67
N GLU A 58 -7.83 -1.23 2.91
CA GLU A 58 -7.91 0.20 3.22
C GLU A 58 -6.70 0.98 2.67
N TYR A 59 -5.49 0.42 2.79
CA TYR A 59 -4.31 1.00 2.13
C TYR A 59 -4.52 1.11 0.62
N ARG A 60 -5.01 0.04 -0.04
CA ARG A 60 -5.30 0.06 -1.49
C ARG A 60 -6.22 1.21 -1.84
N LYS A 61 -7.36 1.34 -1.14
CA LYS A 61 -8.34 2.40 -1.39
C LYS A 61 -7.73 3.80 -1.19
N SER A 62 -7.13 4.03 -0.02
CA SER A 62 -6.54 5.33 0.33
C SER A 62 -5.42 5.74 -0.64
N MET A 63 -4.59 4.80 -1.08
CA MET A 63 -3.49 5.08 -2.01
C MET A 63 -3.99 5.43 -3.40
N LEU A 64 -5.02 4.73 -3.90
CA LEU A 64 -5.66 5.05 -5.19
C LEU A 64 -6.29 6.44 -5.16
N GLU A 65 -6.97 6.81 -4.07
CA GLU A 65 -7.53 8.14 -3.86
C GLU A 65 -6.44 9.21 -3.84
N ARG A 66 -5.35 9.00 -3.07
CA ARG A 66 -4.21 9.94 -3.02
C ARG A 66 -3.56 10.11 -4.39
N ARG A 67 -3.38 9.01 -5.15
CA ARG A 67 -2.83 9.04 -6.51
C ARG A 67 -3.71 9.85 -7.46
N ALA A 68 -5.03 9.63 -7.43
CA ALA A 68 -5.97 10.40 -8.22
C ALA A 68 -5.91 11.89 -7.88
N GLY A 69 -5.85 12.23 -6.58
CA GLY A 69 -5.66 13.60 -6.11
C GLY A 69 -4.36 14.24 -6.64
N ARG A 70 -3.24 13.52 -6.57
CA ARG A 70 -1.94 14.00 -7.07
C ARG A 70 -1.97 14.28 -8.57
N LEU A 71 -2.58 13.39 -9.35
CA LEU A 71 -2.72 13.58 -10.80
C LEU A 71 -3.58 14.80 -11.11
N ALA A 72 -4.61 15.07 -10.31
CA ALA A 72 -5.42 16.27 -10.45
C ALA A 72 -4.64 17.55 -10.07
N GLU A 73 -3.77 17.50 -9.06
CA GLU A 73 -2.89 18.62 -8.66
C GLU A 73 -1.89 18.98 -9.76
N ILE A 74 -1.28 17.98 -10.41
CA ILE A 74 -0.28 18.20 -11.49
C ILE A 74 -0.89 18.79 -12.76
N ARG A 75 -2.18 18.53 -12.99
CA ARG A 75 -2.89 18.97 -14.20
C ARG A 75 -3.51 20.37 -14.08
N ARG A 76 -3.40 21.04 -12.92
CA ARG A 76 -3.81 22.43 -12.72
C ARG A 76 -2.69 23.38 -13.09
#